data_AF-E3KFT9-F1
#
_entry.id   AF-E3KFT9-F1
#
_cell.length_a   1.000
_cell.length_b   1.000
_cell.length_c   1.000
_cell.angle_alpha   90.00
_cell.angle_beta   90.00
_cell.angle_gamma   90.00
#
_symmetry.space_group_name_H-M   'P 1'
#
loop_
_entity.id
_entity.type
_entity.pdbx_description
1 polymer ?
#
loop_
_entity_poly.entity_id
_entity_poly.type
_entity_poly.pdbx_seq_one_letter_code
_entity_poly.pdbx_strand_id
1 'polypeptide(L)'
;MLDAFDFRNEEAVEARTGGILQLANYATGLSAGAWLLTSWATANFERMPDLNATVWGLNKQKGYLSWSLLKALPKHLLQAARKKKAGFDISFVDDDPEDGKGVLFSSIKETPSYKAREFPLPILTSLSRRASGEQITLQSPIYEMTPEDFSVWHPGLNASIPMEYLGSRMSFGEGRAVSCVKGFDNAGFLMGVSSNVFSFQDGSNTTPNLGEKIANALVKGTFYEALIPNPFYGQKSGLPSGSGGFVDSNTETLLLADGAMAQENLPLFPLLQPSRKVDVILALDAVKIQPAP
;
A
#
# COMPACT_ATOMS: atom_id res chain seq x y z
N MET A 1 -8.94 -18.03 0.58
CA MET A 1 -7.64 -18.71 0.76
C MET A 1 -7.14 -18.59 2.19
N LEU A 2 -6.88 -17.38 2.74
CA LEU A 2 -6.47 -17.24 4.15
C LEU A 2 -7.46 -17.89 5.14
N ASP A 3 -8.75 -17.84 4.83
CA ASP A 3 -9.81 -18.48 5.59
C ASP A 3 -9.65 -20.01 5.76
N ALA A 4 -8.95 -20.67 4.83
CA ALA A 4 -8.67 -22.10 4.86
C ALA A 4 -7.49 -22.46 5.79
N PHE A 5 -6.79 -21.45 6.33
CA PHE A 5 -5.70 -21.62 7.30
C PHE A 5 -6.07 -21.11 8.69
N ASP A 6 -7.29 -20.59 8.86
CA ASP A 6 -7.75 -19.95 10.07
C ASP A 6 -8.41 -20.97 11.01
N PHE A 7 -7.97 -21.06 12.26
CA PHE A 7 -8.54 -21.99 13.26
C PHE A 7 -10.02 -21.72 13.58
N ARG A 8 -10.50 -20.51 13.29
CA ARG A 8 -11.91 -20.14 13.45
C ARG A 8 -12.81 -20.78 12.37
N ASN A 9 -12.23 -21.39 11.34
CA ASN A 9 -12.96 -22.16 10.33
C ASN A 9 -13.01 -23.64 10.73
N GLU A 10 -14.20 -24.14 11.04
CA GLU A 10 -14.40 -25.55 11.38
C GLU A 10 -13.97 -26.49 10.24
N GLU A 11 -14.26 -26.14 8.98
CA GLU A 11 -13.84 -26.95 7.82
C GLU A 11 -12.31 -26.99 7.67
N ALA A 12 -11.62 -25.89 7.98
CA ALA A 12 -10.15 -25.86 7.95
C ALA A 12 -9.55 -26.70 9.08
N VAL A 13 -10.16 -26.66 10.27
CA VAL A 13 -9.75 -27.49 11.40
C VAL A 13 -9.94 -28.97 11.08
N GLU A 14 -11.08 -29.35 10.49
CA GLU A 14 -11.35 -30.71 10.02
C GLU A 14 -10.34 -31.15 8.94
N ALA A 15 -10.01 -30.26 8.01
CA ALA A 15 -8.98 -30.45 7.00
C ALA A 15 -7.53 -30.41 7.54
N ARG A 16 -7.34 -30.15 8.85
CA ARG A 16 -6.05 -30.02 9.55
C ARG A 16 -5.15 -28.90 9.05
N THR A 17 -5.73 -27.88 8.42
CA THR A 17 -5.03 -26.67 7.96
C THR A 17 -5.35 -25.45 8.83
N GLY A 18 -6.41 -25.51 9.64
CA GLY A 18 -6.79 -24.46 10.59
C GLY A 18 -5.69 -24.23 11.63
N GLY A 19 -5.37 -22.96 11.89
CA GLY A 19 -4.35 -22.54 12.85
C GLY A 19 -3.02 -22.14 12.20
N ILE A 20 -2.77 -22.53 10.94
CA ILE A 20 -1.56 -22.09 10.21
C ILE A 20 -1.50 -20.56 10.13
N LEU A 21 -2.65 -19.89 9.96
CA LEU A 21 -2.71 -18.44 9.93
C LEU A 21 -2.30 -17.81 11.27
N GLN A 22 -2.67 -18.43 12.39
CA GLN A 22 -2.33 -17.96 13.74
C GLN A 22 -0.88 -18.23 14.12
N LEU A 23 -0.24 -19.21 13.47
CA LEU A 23 1.19 -19.46 13.63
C LEU A 23 2.05 -18.49 12.82
N ALA A 24 1.49 -17.79 11.82
CA ALA A 24 2.23 -16.87 10.99
C ALA A 24 2.59 -15.58 11.74
N ASN A 25 3.83 -15.12 11.61
CA ASN A 25 4.27 -13.84 12.19
C ASN A 25 4.01 -12.65 11.27
N TYR A 26 4.05 -12.87 9.95
CA TYR A 26 3.99 -11.83 8.94
C TYR A 26 3.06 -12.25 7.80
N ALA A 27 2.31 -11.28 7.26
CA ALA A 27 1.52 -11.45 6.05
C ALA A 27 1.88 -10.31 5.09
N THR A 28 2.49 -10.65 3.96
CA THR A 28 2.90 -9.65 2.96
C THR A 28 1.88 -9.57 1.83
N GLY A 29 1.57 -8.34 1.40
CA GLY A 29 0.62 -8.07 0.33
C GLY A 29 1.14 -7.00 -0.63
N LEU A 30 0.79 -7.18 -1.89
CA LEU A 30 1.04 -6.25 -2.98
C LEU A 30 -0.22 -6.19 -3.84
N SER A 31 -0.54 -5.02 -4.40
CA SER A 31 -1.68 -4.83 -5.30
C SER A 31 -3.00 -5.32 -4.69
N ALA A 32 -3.73 -6.23 -5.32
CA ALA A 32 -4.93 -6.85 -4.75
C ALA A 32 -4.69 -7.55 -3.40
N GLY A 33 -3.47 -8.04 -3.14
CA GLY A 33 -3.08 -8.54 -1.82
C GLY A 33 -3.06 -7.43 -0.76
N ALA A 34 -2.70 -6.20 -1.13
CA ALA A 34 -2.79 -5.05 -0.23
C ALA A 34 -4.25 -4.66 0.05
N TRP A 35 -5.16 -4.78 -0.92
CA TRP A 35 -6.60 -4.62 -0.68
C TRP A 35 -7.11 -5.60 0.36
N LEU A 36 -6.75 -6.88 0.21
CA LEU A 36 -7.10 -7.93 1.15
C LEU A 36 -6.56 -7.63 2.55
N LEU A 37 -5.25 -7.40 2.69
CA LEU A 37 -4.63 -7.20 4.00
C LEU A 37 -5.10 -5.92 4.69
N THR A 38 -5.23 -4.81 3.96
CA THR A 38 -5.71 -3.56 4.54
C THR A 38 -7.14 -3.70 5.00
N SER A 39 -8.06 -4.17 4.16
CA SER A 39 -9.47 -4.31 4.55
C SER A 39 -9.65 -5.29 5.72
N TRP A 40 -8.94 -6.41 5.71
CA TRP A 40 -8.95 -7.39 6.79
C TRP A 40 -8.43 -6.82 8.11
N ALA A 41 -7.26 -6.18 8.09
CA ALA A 41 -6.64 -5.64 9.30
C ALA A 41 -7.44 -4.46 9.89
N THR A 42 -7.98 -3.57 9.04
CA THR A 42 -8.84 -2.47 9.50
C THR A 42 -10.16 -2.93 10.11
N ALA A 43 -10.60 -4.13 9.75
CA ALA A 43 -11.80 -4.76 10.29
C ALA A 43 -11.50 -5.70 11.47
N ASN A 44 -10.44 -5.45 12.23
CA ASN A 44 -10.04 -6.26 13.39
C ASN A 44 -9.88 -7.76 13.06
N PHE A 45 -9.38 -8.05 11.86
CA PHE A 45 -9.10 -9.41 11.38
C PHE A 45 -10.34 -10.32 11.37
N GLU A 46 -11.50 -9.74 11.06
CA GLU A 46 -12.77 -10.46 10.90
C GLU A 46 -12.66 -11.63 9.91
N ARG A 47 -13.52 -12.65 10.06
CA ARG A 47 -13.56 -13.80 9.16
C ARG A 47 -13.88 -13.36 7.73
N MET A 48 -13.29 -14.04 6.75
CA MET A 48 -13.43 -13.63 5.34
C MET A 48 -14.87 -13.75 4.80
N PRO A 49 -15.67 -14.77 5.18
CA PRO A 49 -17.10 -14.80 4.84
C PRO A 49 -17.88 -13.58 5.36
N ASP A 50 -17.59 -13.14 6.59
CA ASP A 50 -18.25 -11.99 7.21
C ASP A 50 -17.82 -10.67 6.57
N LEU A 51 -16.53 -10.54 6.21
CA LEU A 51 -16.03 -9.42 5.40
C LEU A 51 -16.67 -9.38 4.03
N ASN A 52 -16.88 -10.52 3.38
CA ASN A 52 -17.57 -10.56 2.10
C ASN A 52 -19.03 -10.09 2.23
N ALA A 53 -19.71 -10.47 3.31
CA ALA A 53 -21.09 -10.07 3.56
C ALA A 53 -21.23 -8.57 3.88
N THR A 54 -20.26 -7.99 4.58
CA THR A 54 -20.35 -6.64 5.15
C THR A 54 -19.59 -5.58 4.34
N VAL A 55 -18.32 -5.84 4.02
CA VAL A 55 -17.39 -4.86 3.45
C VAL A 55 -17.22 -5.05 1.95
N TRP A 56 -16.76 -6.23 1.52
CA TRP A 56 -16.39 -6.42 0.11
C TRP A 56 -17.60 -6.48 -0.80
N GLY A 57 -18.62 -7.26 -0.41
CA GLY A 57 -19.80 -7.48 -1.24
C GLY A 57 -19.45 -8.05 -2.61
N LEU A 58 -18.51 -9.00 -2.70
CA LEU A 58 -17.99 -9.55 -3.97
C LEU A 58 -19.09 -10.20 -4.83
N ASN A 59 -20.19 -10.59 -4.20
CA ASN A 59 -21.37 -11.17 -4.86
C ASN A 59 -22.29 -10.11 -5.50
N LYS A 60 -21.99 -8.82 -5.33
CA LYS A 60 -22.73 -7.71 -5.96
C LYS A 60 -21.90 -7.18 -7.13
N GLN A 61 -22.48 -7.11 -8.33
CA GLN A 61 -21.87 -6.38 -9.44
C GLN A 61 -21.83 -4.89 -9.10
N LYS A 62 -20.73 -4.41 -8.53
CA LYS A 62 -20.43 -2.99 -8.42
C LYS A 62 -19.75 -2.55 -9.71
N GLY A 63 -20.51 -1.97 -10.64
CA GLY A 63 -19.94 -1.39 -11.84
C GLY A 63 -19.03 -0.21 -11.47
N TYR A 64 -17.73 -0.32 -11.76
CA TYR A 64 -16.72 0.73 -11.51
C TYR A 64 -17.03 2.03 -12.29
N LEU A 65 -17.78 1.91 -13.39
CA LEU A 65 -18.17 3.01 -14.30
C LEU A 65 -19.67 3.33 -14.26
N SER A 66 -20.29 3.35 -13.07
CA SER A 66 -21.72 3.67 -12.93
C SER A 66 -21.97 5.13 -12.51
N TRP A 67 -23.22 5.59 -12.65
CA TRP A 67 -23.74 6.89 -12.17
C TRP A 67 -23.37 7.22 -10.70
N SER A 68 -22.95 6.22 -9.91
CA SER A 68 -22.34 6.36 -8.59
C SER A 68 -21.03 7.16 -8.59
N LEU A 69 -20.16 7.00 -9.59
CA LEU A 69 -18.87 7.69 -9.68
C LEU A 69 -19.08 9.21 -9.90
N LEU A 70 -20.03 9.58 -10.76
CA LEU A 70 -20.44 10.98 -10.98
C LEU A 70 -21.01 11.63 -9.69
N LYS A 71 -21.72 10.87 -8.86
CA LYS A 71 -22.23 11.35 -7.55
C LYS A 71 -21.11 11.53 -6.52
N ALA A 72 -20.05 10.73 -6.60
CA ALA A 72 -18.92 10.79 -5.68
C ALA A 72 -17.87 11.85 -6.09
N LEU A 73 -17.78 12.18 -7.40
CA LEU A 73 -16.82 13.13 -7.97
C LEU A 73 -16.69 14.47 -7.21
N PRO A 74 -17.76 15.18 -6.81
CA PRO A 74 -17.63 16.43 -6.07
C PRO A 74 -16.90 16.27 -4.73
N LYS A 75 -17.04 15.12 -4.08
CA LYS A 75 -16.41 14.83 -2.79
C LYS A 75 -14.95 14.43 -2.96
N HIS A 76 -14.61 13.67 -3.99
CA HIS A 76 -13.22 13.36 -4.35
C HIS A 76 -12.46 14.64 -4.69
N LEU A 77 -13.07 15.52 -5.48
CA LEU A 77 -12.55 16.86 -5.76
C LEU A 77 -12.34 17.71 -4.50
N LEU A 78 -13.25 17.62 -3.53
CA LEU A 78 -13.11 18.31 -2.25
C LEU A 78 -11.96 17.75 -1.40
N GLN A 79 -11.77 16.43 -1.38
CA GLN A 79 -10.67 15.77 -0.66
C GLN A 79 -9.32 16.11 -1.28
N ALA A 80 -9.21 16.01 -2.62
CA ALA A 80 -8.08 16.50 -3.38
C ALA A 80 -7.80 17.98 -3.07
N ALA A 81 -8.81 18.85 -3.14
CA ALA A 81 -8.64 20.27 -2.81
C ALA A 81 -8.16 20.51 -1.36
N ARG A 82 -8.63 19.72 -0.39
CA ARG A 82 -8.16 19.79 1.01
C ARG A 82 -6.70 19.38 1.13
N LYS A 83 -6.28 18.30 0.46
CA LYS A 83 -4.88 17.85 0.40
C LYS A 83 -3.99 18.93 -0.25
N LYS A 84 -4.44 19.55 -1.34
CA LYS A 84 -3.76 20.68 -2.00
C LYS A 84 -3.60 21.86 -1.04
N LYS A 85 -4.67 22.21 -0.33
CA LYS A 85 -4.68 23.32 0.63
C LYS A 85 -3.76 23.04 1.83
N ALA A 86 -3.59 21.78 2.20
CA ALA A 86 -2.63 21.35 3.22
C ALA A 86 -1.17 21.32 2.73
N GLY A 87 -0.92 21.63 1.45
CA GLY A 87 0.42 21.75 0.87
C GLY A 87 0.98 20.46 0.28
N PHE A 88 0.16 19.41 0.14
CA PHE A 88 0.60 18.14 -0.45
C PHE A 88 0.21 18.04 -1.93
N ASP A 89 1.07 17.38 -2.72
CA ASP A 89 0.77 17.04 -4.11
C ASP A 89 -0.34 15.97 -4.18
N ILE A 90 -1.06 15.93 -5.30
CA ILE A 90 -2.23 15.07 -5.53
C ILE A 90 -1.98 14.22 -6.76
N SER A 91 -2.34 12.95 -6.65
CA SER A 91 -2.25 11.91 -7.68
C SER A 91 -3.58 11.19 -7.86
N PHE A 92 -3.69 10.33 -8.86
CA PHE A 92 -4.87 9.45 -9.03
C PHE A 92 -5.08 8.49 -7.85
N VAL A 93 -4.04 8.21 -7.07
CA VAL A 93 -4.10 7.34 -5.89
C VAL A 93 -4.93 7.95 -4.75
N ASP A 94 -5.14 9.27 -4.77
CA ASP A 94 -5.93 9.98 -3.75
C ASP A 94 -7.45 9.81 -3.90
N ASP A 95 -7.89 9.07 -4.92
CA ASP A 95 -9.31 8.78 -5.18
C ASP A 95 -9.81 7.59 -4.34
N ASP A 96 -10.23 7.86 -3.10
CA ASP A 96 -10.67 6.83 -2.13
C ASP A 96 -12.20 6.58 -2.19
N PRO A 97 -12.68 5.35 -2.47
CA PRO A 97 -14.11 5.02 -2.44
C PRO A 97 -14.73 5.20 -1.04
N GLU A 98 -15.99 5.62 -1.02
CA GLU A 98 -16.61 6.38 0.09
C GLU A 98 -16.67 5.74 1.50
N ASP A 99 -16.44 4.44 1.67
CA ASP A 99 -16.81 3.68 2.88
C ASP A 99 -15.71 3.58 3.97
N GLY A 100 -14.55 4.22 3.80
CA GLY A 100 -13.39 4.14 4.72
C GLY A 100 -12.86 5.46 5.28
N LYS A 101 -13.62 6.56 5.16
CA LYS A 101 -13.13 7.91 5.47
C LYS A 101 -12.65 8.05 6.90
N GLY A 102 -11.35 8.35 7.04
CA GLY A 102 -10.72 8.63 8.33
C GLY A 102 -10.17 7.41 9.07
N VAL A 103 -10.27 6.21 8.49
CA VAL A 103 -9.54 5.04 9.02
C VAL A 103 -8.07 5.22 8.69
N LEU A 104 -7.23 5.29 9.73
CA LEU A 104 -5.78 5.37 9.61
C LEU A 104 -5.19 3.97 9.64
N PHE A 105 -4.19 3.70 8.82
CA PHE A 105 -3.49 2.42 8.84
C PHE A 105 -2.76 2.20 10.17
N SER A 106 -2.19 3.26 10.75
CA SER A 106 -1.61 3.21 12.09
C SER A 106 -2.63 2.89 13.20
N SER A 107 -3.93 3.13 12.97
CA SER A 107 -4.98 2.83 13.96
C SER A 107 -5.27 1.34 14.13
N ILE A 108 -4.81 0.48 13.19
CA ILE A 108 -4.91 -0.98 13.31
C ILE A 108 -4.27 -1.46 14.62
N LYS A 109 -3.23 -0.77 15.10
CA LYS A 109 -2.55 -1.08 16.37
C LYS A 109 -3.45 -0.97 17.59
N GLU A 110 -4.52 -0.21 17.48
CA GLU A 110 -5.45 -0.01 18.57
C GLU A 110 -6.53 -1.10 18.65
N THR A 111 -6.65 -1.93 17.60
CA THR A 111 -7.63 -3.00 17.53
C THR A 111 -7.31 -4.14 18.52
N PRO A 112 -8.34 -4.78 19.11
CA PRO A 112 -8.12 -5.85 20.09
C PRO A 112 -7.26 -7.01 19.57
N SER A 113 -7.57 -7.53 18.38
CA SER A 113 -6.88 -8.71 17.83
C SER A 113 -5.41 -8.41 17.51
N TYR A 114 -5.10 -7.17 17.09
CA TYR A 114 -3.72 -6.73 16.89
C TYR A 114 -2.94 -6.66 18.19
N LYS A 115 -3.52 -6.05 19.23
CA LYS A 115 -2.90 -5.96 20.57
C LYS A 115 -2.66 -7.34 21.18
N ALA A 116 -3.59 -8.27 20.96
CA ALA A 116 -3.50 -9.65 21.37
C ALA A 116 -2.52 -10.48 20.53
N ARG A 117 -2.03 -9.96 19.40
CA ARG A 117 -1.14 -10.65 18.44
C ARG A 117 -1.73 -11.95 17.92
N GLU A 118 -3.04 -11.97 17.70
CA GLU A 118 -3.77 -13.16 17.24
C GLU A 118 -3.54 -13.47 15.76
N PHE A 119 -3.11 -12.48 14.99
CA PHE A 119 -2.91 -12.56 13.55
C PHE A 119 -1.54 -11.98 13.16
N PRO A 120 -0.99 -12.42 12.00
CA PRO A 120 0.29 -11.93 11.50
C PRO A 120 0.29 -10.41 11.28
N LEU A 121 1.46 -9.80 11.45
CA LEU A 121 1.66 -8.38 11.10
C LEU A 121 1.44 -8.20 9.59
N PRO A 122 0.45 -7.38 9.17
CA PRO A 122 0.28 -7.05 7.76
C PRO A 122 1.41 -6.13 7.30
N ILE A 123 2.00 -6.46 6.15
CA ILE A 123 3.05 -5.68 5.49
C ILE A 123 2.59 -5.43 4.05
N LEU A 124 2.34 -4.17 3.71
CA LEU A 124 2.10 -3.78 2.32
C LEU A 124 3.42 -3.38 1.69
N THR A 125 3.57 -3.61 0.39
CA THR A 125 4.78 -3.28 -0.35
C THR A 125 4.49 -2.33 -1.50
N SER A 126 5.47 -1.51 -1.85
CA SER A 126 5.46 -0.65 -3.03
C SER A 126 6.89 -0.43 -3.52
N LEU A 127 7.05 -0.11 -4.80
CA LEU A 127 8.33 0.22 -5.41
C LEU A 127 8.44 1.72 -5.64
N SER A 128 9.64 2.25 -5.45
CA SER A 128 9.94 3.64 -5.79
C SER A 128 10.36 3.78 -7.25
N ARG A 129 9.75 4.75 -7.94
CA ARG A 129 10.19 5.23 -9.25
C ARG A 129 11.11 6.43 -9.05
N ARG A 130 12.36 6.30 -9.50
CA ARG A 130 13.39 7.34 -9.35
C ARG A 130 12.99 8.68 -9.97
N ALA A 131 12.41 8.66 -11.16
CA ALA A 131 11.90 9.86 -11.82
C ALA A 131 10.69 9.52 -12.70
N SER A 132 9.85 10.52 -12.97
CA SER A 132 8.69 10.38 -13.85
C SER A 132 9.07 9.73 -15.18
N GLY A 133 8.31 8.71 -15.61
CA GLY A 133 8.53 8.03 -16.88
C GLY A 133 9.73 7.07 -16.94
N GLU A 134 10.61 7.04 -15.92
CA GLU A 134 11.67 6.01 -15.85
C GLU A 134 11.06 4.65 -15.54
N GLN A 135 11.55 3.56 -16.15
CA GLN A 135 11.03 2.23 -15.88
C GLN A 135 11.24 1.81 -14.42
N ILE A 136 10.22 1.16 -13.85
CA ILE A 136 10.33 0.49 -12.55
C ILE A 136 10.86 -0.91 -12.80
N THR A 137 11.82 -1.33 -11.97
CA THR A 137 12.49 -2.62 -12.10
C THR A 137 12.53 -3.32 -10.74
N LEU A 138 12.91 -4.59 -10.71
CA LEU A 138 13.14 -5.32 -9.46
C LEU A 138 14.31 -4.76 -8.64
N GLN A 139 15.11 -3.84 -9.21
CA GLN A 139 16.17 -3.11 -8.50
C GLN A 139 15.69 -1.78 -7.90
N SER A 140 14.45 -1.37 -8.19
CA SER A 140 13.85 -0.21 -7.56
C SER A 140 13.75 -0.42 -6.04
N PRO A 141 13.96 0.63 -5.21
CA PRO A 141 13.79 0.52 -3.77
C PRO A 141 12.39 0.03 -3.40
N ILE A 142 12.33 -0.96 -2.50
CA ILE A 142 11.09 -1.46 -1.92
C ILE A 142 10.80 -0.70 -0.63
N TYR A 143 9.61 -0.11 -0.59
CA TYR A 143 9.05 0.51 0.60
C TYR A 143 8.02 -0.42 1.23
N GLU A 144 8.15 -0.61 2.53
CA GLU A 144 7.24 -1.43 3.33
C GLU A 144 6.36 -0.52 4.20
N MET A 145 5.06 -0.82 4.24
CA MET A 145 4.08 -0.13 5.06
C MET A 145 3.47 -1.13 6.03
N THR A 146 3.69 -0.92 7.32
CA THR A 146 3.06 -1.69 8.41
C THR A 146 2.22 -0.75 9.28
N PRO A 147 1.32 -1.27 10.13
CA PRO A 147 0.63 -0.44 11.13
C PRO A 147 1.60 0.31 12.07
N GLU A 148 2.83 -0.20 12.21
CA GLU A 148 3.86 0.39 13.08
C GLU A 148 4.66 1.47 12.36
N ASP A 149 5.15 1.16 11.17
CA ASP A 149 6.16 1.95 10.49
C ASP A 149 6.02 1.99 8.96
N PHE A 150 6.55 3.07 8.40
CA PHE A 150 6.87 3.20 6.99
C PHE A 150 8.38 3.08 6.85
N SER A 151 8.86 2.10 6.08
CA SER A 151 10.27 1.74 6.05
C SER A 151 10.79 1.45 4.65
N VAL A 152 12.11 1.54 4.52
CA VAL A 152 12.84 1.14 3.32
C VAL A 152 13.98 0.22 3.71
N TRP A 153 14.05 -0.94 3.05
CA TRP A 153 15.13 -1.91 3.21
C TRP A 153 15.93 -1.94 1.92
N HIS A 154 17.04 -1.20 1.88
CA HIS A 154 17.92 -1.11 0.72
C HIS A 154 19.40 -1.16 1.16
N PRO A 155 20.33 -1.76 0.38
CA PRO A 155 21.76 -1.79 0.74
C PRO A 155 22.36 -0.41 1.06
N GLY A 156 21.89 0.62 0.36
CA GLY A 156 22.28 2.03 0.53
C GLY A 156 21.51 2.81 1.59
N LEU A 157 20.41 2.28 2.14
CA LEU A 157 19.67 2.89 3.26
C LEU A 157 18.74 1.86 3.90
N ASN A 158 18.87 1.68 5.22
CA ASN A 158 17.90 0.96 6.03
C ASN A 158 17.33 1.91 7.08
N ALA A 159 16.09 2.34 6.90
CA ALA A 159 15.48 3.36 7.74
C ALA A 159 13.96 3.18 7.84
N SER A 160 13.42 3.54 9.00
CA SER A 160 11.99 3.51 9.30
C SER A 160 11.57 4.79 10.02
N ILE A 161 10.32 5.21 9.79
CA ILE A 161 9.61 6.18 10.64
C ILE A 161 8.31 5.56 11.15
N PRO A 162 7.78 5.99 12.30
CA PRO A 162 6.46 5.54 12.73
C PRO A 162 5.39 5.93 11.69
N MET A 163 4.48 5.00 11.38
CA MET A 163 3.45 5.18 10.35
C MET A 163 2.57 6.42 10.62
N GLU A 164 2.30 6.72 11.89
CA GLU A 164 1.52 7.90 12.29
C GLU A 164 2.11 9.24 11.82
N TYR A 165 3.41 9.27 11.47
CA TYR A 165 4.13 10.45 10.98
C TYR A 165 4.35 10.45 9.47
N LEU A 166 3.72 9.53 8.73
CA LEU A 166 3.77 9.55 7.27
C LEU A 166 3.37 10.94 6.73
N GLY A 167 4.06 11.40 5.68
CA GLY A 167 3.89 12.74 5.12
C GLY A 167 4.70 13.84 5.83
N SER A 168 5.36 13.54 6.94
CA SER A 168 6.31 14.45 7.60
C SER A 168 7.63 14.54 6.83
N ARG A 169 8.32 15.69 6.92
CA ARG A 169 9.68 15.88 6.43
C ARG A 169 10.65 16.00 7.60
N MET A 170 11.80 15.35 7.50
CA MET A 170 12.86 15.41 8.52
C MET A 170 14.11 16.12 7.98
N SER A 171 14.79 16.88 8.84
CA SER A 171 16.14 17.42 8.61
C SER A 171 17.12 16.61 9.45
N PHE A 172 17.73 15.60 8.83
CA PHE A 172 18.59 14.67 9.56
C PHE A 172 19.93 15.25 9.98
N GLY A 173 20.45 16.25 9.25
CA GLY A 173 21.65 16.98 9.65
C GLY A 173 21.47 17.81 10.92
N GLU A 174 20.22 18.15 11.27
CA GLU A 174 19.87 18.98 12.43
C GLU A 174 19.05 18.22 13.49
N GLY A 175 18.74 16.94 13.25
CA GLY A 175 17.97 16.10 14.16
C GLY A 175 16.55 16.61 14.45
N ARG A 176 15.95 17.38 13.53
CA ARG A 176 14.63 18.01 13.75
C ARG A 176 13.64 17.71 12.62
N ALA A 177 12.36 17.63 12.97
CA ALA A 177 11.29 17.62 11.98
C ALA A 177 11.22 19.00 11.29
N VAL A 178 11.18 19.01 9.95
CA VAL A 178 10.89 20.21 9.15
C VAL A 178 9.39 20.45 9.12
N SER A 179 8.62 19.37 8.99
CA SER A 179 7.17 19.36 9.13
C SER A 179 6.75 18.13 9.93
N CYS A 180 5.73 18.29 10.78
CA CYS A 180 5.14 17.20 11.55
C CYS A 180 3.69 17.04 11.09
N VAL A 181 3.41 15.93 10.44
CA VAL A 181 2.13 15.60 9.82
C VAL A 181 1.61 14.34 10.47
N LYS A 182 0.30 14.30 10.76
CA LYS A 182 -0.42 13.11 11.21
C LYS A 182 -1.66 12.89 10.36
N GLY A 183 -2.07 11.64 10.21
CA GLY A 183 -3.28 11.27 9.48
C GLY A 183 -3.13 11.28 7.95
N PHE A 184 -1.89 11.33 7.45
CA PHE A 184 -1.58 11.12 6.03
C PHE A 184 -1.73 9.63 5.64
N ASP A 185 -1.60 8.74 6.62
CA ASP A 185 -1.66 7.28 6.52
C ASP A 185 -3.10 6.74 6.44
N ASN A 186 -3.98 7.41 5.69
CA ASN A 186 -5.31 6.88 5.44
C ASN A 186 -5.19 5.46 4.82
N ALA A 187 -5.95 4.50 5.36
CA ALA A 187 -5.84 3.10 4.97
C ALA A 187 -6.18 2.87 3.49
N GLY A 188 -7.20 3.56 2.97
CA GLY A 188 -7.56 3.53 1.54
C GLY A 188 -6.46 4.10 0.65
N PHE A 189 -5.81 5.19 1.07
CA PHE A 189 -4.66 5.75 0.38
C PHE A 189 -3.48 4.76 0.33
N LEU A 190 -3.09 4.12 1.45
CA LEU A 190 -1.99 3.14 1.44
C LEU A 190 -2.32 1.87 0.65
N MET A 191 -3.58 1.45 0.65
CA MET A 191 -4.08 0.41 -0.24
C MET A 191 -3.84 0.81 -1.70
N GLY A 192 -4.21 2.05 -2.07
CA GLY A 192 -3.98 2.61 -3.40
C GLY A 192 -2.50 2.72 -3.77
N VAL A 193 -1.62 3.10 -2.85
CA VAL A 193 -0.16 3.20 -3.05
C VAL A 193 0.40 1.86 -3.56
N SER A 194 -0.08 0.75 -3.00
CA SER A 194 0.36 -0.59 -3.36
C SER A 194 -0.36 -1.17 -4.60
N SER A 195 -1.42 -0.52 -5.08
CA SER A 195 -2.30 -1.04 -6.15
C SER A 195 -2.54 -0.08 -7.32
N ASN A 196 -1.71 0.94 -7.48
CA ASN A 196 -1.96 1.99 -8.48
C ASN A 196 -1.67 1.57 -9.93
N VAL A 197 -1.32 0.29 -10.17
CA VAL A 197 -1.38 -0.31 -11.50
C VAL A 197 -2.79 -0.26 -12.10
N PHE A 198 -3.83 -0.30 -11.26
CA PHE A 198 -5.22 -0.16 -11.71
C PHE A 198 -5.48 1.23 -12.29
N SER A 199 -4.90 2.29 -11.69
CA SER A 199 -4.98 3.65 -12.22
C SER A 199 -4.33 3.77 -13.60
N PHE A 200 -3.23 3.04 -13.84
CA PHE A 200 -2.57 2.97 -15.15
C PHE A 200 -3.45 2.29 -16.21
N GLN A 201 -4.09 1.17 -15.85
CA GLN A 201 -4.94 0.40 -16.78
C GLN A 201 -6.26 1.14 -17.10
N ASP A 202 -6.89 1.78 -16.12
CA ASP A 202 -8.12 2.53 -16.33
C ASP A 202 -7.87 3.86 -17.07
N GLY A 203 -6.71 4.47 -16.87
CA GLY A 203 -6.32 5.74 -17.49
C GLY A 203 -5.85 5.65 -18.94
N SER A 204 -5.76 4.46 -19.55
CA SER A 204 -5.32 4.29 -20.94
C SER A 204 -6.40 4.57 -22.00
N ASN A 205 -7.55 5.12 -21.59
CA ASN A 205 -8.66 5.39 -22.48
C ASN A 205 -8.37 6.61 -23.38
N THR A 206 -8.28 6.40 -24.70
CA THR A 206 -7.90 7.44 -25.67
C THR A 206 -8.99 8.47 -25.95
N THR A 207 -10.18 8.30 -25.38
CA THR A 207 -11.31 9.25 -25.48
C THR A 207 -11.88 9.60 -24.11
N PRO A 208 -11.21 10.46 -23.31
CA PRO A 208 -11.64 10.74 -21.97
C PRO A 208 -12.95 11.54 -21.92
N ASN A 209 -13.85 11.19 -21.02
CA ASN A 209 -15.11 11.90 -20.81
C ASN A 209 -14.88 13.24 -20.05
N LEU A 210 -15.93 14.06 -19.89
CA LEU A 210 -15.80 15.39 -19.27
C LEU A 210 -15.34 15.33 -17.80
N GLY A 211 -15.72 14.28 -17.05
CA GLY A 211 -15.29 14.07 -15.66
C GLY A 211 -13.80 13.72 -15.58
N GLU A 212 -13.34 12.83 -16.45
CA GLU A 212 -11.91 12.45 -16.58
C GLU A 212 -11.05 13.64 -17.00
N LYS A 213 -11.53 14.50 -17.90
CA LYS A 213 -10.83 15.75 -18.27
C LYS A 213 -10.64 16.69 -17.08
N ILE A 214 -11.64 16.81 -16.20
CA ILE A 214 -11.57 17.65 -15.00
C ILE A 214 -10.62 17.03 -13.96
N ALA A 215 -10.66 15.71 -13.77
CA ALA A 215 -9.72 14.99 -12.91
C ALA A 215 -8.27 15.14 -13.41
N ASN A 216 -8.03 14.92 -14.71
CA ASN A 216 -6.72 15.09 -15.35
C ASN A 216 -6.17 16.53 -15.23
N ALA A 217 -7.04 17.54 -15.16
CA ALA A 217 -6.64 18.94 -15.00
C ALA A 217 -6.23 19.30 -13.55
N LEU A 218 -6.66 18.50 -12.56
CA LEU A 218 -6.37 18.72 -11.14
C LEU A 218 -5.18 17.89 -10.64
N VAL A 219 -4.92 16.74 -11.29
CA VAL A 219 -3.74 15.91 -11.07
C VAL A 219 -2.52 16.58 -11.70
N LYS A 220 -1.42 16.68 -10.96
CA LYS A 220 -0.16 17.22 -11.47
C LYS A 220 0.48 16.13 -12.33
N GLY A 221 0.49 16.27 -13.66
CA GLY A 221 1.21 15.39 -14.58
C GLY A 221 0.64 13.96 -14.75
N THR A 222 1.31 13.16 -15.57
CA THR A 222 0.98 11.77 -15.95
C THR A 222 1.32 10.76 -14.85
N PHE A 223 1.09 11.09 -13.58
CA PHE A 223 1.59 10.28 -12.47
C PHE A 223 0.49 9.36 -11.95
N TYR A 224 0.62 8.09 -12.28
CA TYR A 224 -0.14 7.01 -11.67
C TYR A 224 0.44 6.64 -10.29
N GLU A 225 1.64 7.13 -9.98
CA GLU A 225 2.32 6.91 -8.71
C GLU A 225 1.67 7.68 -7.57
N ALA A 226 1.74 7.11 -6.37
CA ALA A 226 1.42 7.83 -5.16
C ALA A 226 2.54 8.82 -4.81
N LEU A 227 2.14 10.05 -4.51
CA LEU A 227 3.05 11.12 -4.12
C LEU A 227 3.10 11.23 -2.60
N ILE A 228 4.24 10.87 -2.01
CA ILE A 228 4.46 10.91 -0.56
C ILE A 228 5.69 11.78 -0.26
N PRO A 229 5.61 12.80 0.61
CA PRO A 229 6.78 13.52 1.10
C PRO A 229 7.83 12.54 1.63
N ASN A 230 9.06 12.62 1.13
CA ASN A 230 10.11 11.68 1.47
C ASN A 230 10.61 11.93 2.91
N PRO A 231 10.29 11.04 3.88
CA PRO A 231 10.75 11.22 5.24
C PRO A 231 12.24 10.95 5.38
N PHE A 232 12.87 10.32 4.38
CA PHE A 232 14.28 9.93 4.33
C PHE A 232 15.13 10.88 3.47
N TYR A 233 14.58 12.03 3.07
CA TYR A 233 15.30 13.01 2.26
C TYR A 233 16.64 13.41 2.92
N GLY A 234 17.71 13.40 2.13
CA GLY A 234 19.06 13.73 2.58
C GLY A 234 19.80 12.62 3.33
N GLN A 235 19.16 11.47 3.60
CA GLN A 235 19.83 10.33 4.26
C GLN A 235 20.79 9.61 3.31
N LYS A 236 21.97 9.24 3.82
CA LYS A 236 22.99 8.48 3.06
C LYS A 236 23.61 7.37 3.91
N SER A 237 22.79 6.75 4.75
CA SER A 237 23.22 5.84 5.83
C SER A 237 23.11 4.37 5.42
N GLY A 238 23.91 3.94 4.43
CA GLY A 238 24.00 2.55 4.01
C GLY A 238 25.43 2.09 3.75
N LEU A 239 25.59 0.80 3.42
CA LEU A 239 26.89 0.25 3.04
C LEU A 239 27.42 0.99 1.81
N PRO A 240 28.72 1.33 1.72
CA PRO A 240 29.30 1.90 0.51
C PRO A 240 29.20 0.89 -0.64
N SER A 241 28.08 0.89 -1.35
CA SER A 241 27.84 0.05 -2.52
C SER A 241 28.24 0.84 -3.76
N GLY A 242 29.53 0.84 -4.06
CA GLY A 242 30.08 1.57 -5.22
C GLY A 242 29.82 3.08 -5.15
N SER A 243 30.04 3.77 -6.27
CA SER A 243 30.01 5.23 -6.38
C SER A 243 28.62 5.90 -6.21
N GLY A 244 27.60 5.20 -5.71
CA GLY A 244 26.22 5.69 -5.64
C GLY A 244 25.64 5.62 -4.24
N GLY A 245 25.14 6.75 -3.73
CA GLY A 245 24.28 6.78 -2.54
C GLY A 245 22.90 6.17 -2.79
N PHE A 246 22.05 6.11 -1.78
CA PHE A 246 20.66 5.67 -1.94
C PHE A 246 19.93 6.55 -2.97
N VAL A 247 19.20 5.90 -3.89
CA VAL A 247 18.70 6.55 -5.10
C VAL A 247 17.66 7.65 -4.81
N ASP A 248 16.87 7.46 -3.75
CA ASP A 248 15.85 8.42 -3.33
C ASP A 248 16.36 9.44 -2.30
N SER A 249 17.66 9.45 -1.98
CA SER A 249 18.23 10.41 -1.02
C SER A 249 18.07 11.87 -1.43
N ASN A 250 17.93 12.15 -2.73
CA ASN A 250 17.88 13.51 -3.27
C ASN A 250 16.49 13.90 -3.79
N THR A 251 15.45 13.09 -3.56
CA THR A 251 14.08 13.34 -4.00
C THR A 251 13.23 13.79 -2.81
N GLU A 252 12.64 14.99 -2.87
CA GLU A 252 11.78 15.50 -1.77
C GLU A 252 10.45 14.75 -1.67
N THR A 253 10.00 14.16 -2.78
CA THR A 253 8.75 13.41 -2.90
C THR A 253 9.06 12.04 -3.49
N LEU A 254 8.60 11.00 -2.83
CA LEU A 254 8.63 9.62 -3.32
C LEU A 254 7.52 9.43 -4.36
N LEU A 255 7.86 8.73 -5.44
CA LEU A 255 6.92 8.28 -6.46
C LEU A 255 6.71 6.78 -6.27
N LEU A 256 5.73 6.39 -5.46
CA LEU A 256 5.52 4.98 -5.12
C LEU A 256 4.52 4.33 -6.06
N ALA A 257 4.83 3.09 -6.45
CA ALA A 257 4.08 2.34 -7.43
C ALA A 257 3.88 0.89 -6.99
N ASP A 258 2.87 0.26 -7.58
CA ASP A 258 2.62 -1.17 -7.48
C ASP A 258 3.81 -1.98 -8.01
N GLY A 259 4.26 -2.96 -7.22
CA GLY A 259 5.33 -3.89 -7.59
C GLY A 259 5.06 -4.72 -8.84
N ALA A 260 3.78 -4.92 -9.20
CA ALA A 260 3.39 -5.57 -10.44
C ALA A 260 3.92 -4.83 -11.68
N MET A 261 4.19 -3.51 -11.59
CA MET A 261 4.82 -2.73 -12.66
C MET A 261 6.27 -3.14 -12.93
N ALA A 262 6.92 -3.83 -11.99
CA ALA A 262 8.25 -4.43 -12.14
C ALA A 262 8.20 -5.96 -12.31
N GLN A 263 7.01 -6.53 -12.55
CA GLN A 263 6.79 -7.99 -12.58
C GLN A 263 7.05 -8.69 -11.23
N GLU A 264 6.99 -7.95 -10.12
CA GLU A 264 6.97 -8.55 -8.79
C GLU A 264 5.56 -9.08 -8.50
N ASN A 265 5.32 -10.37 -8.75
CA ASN A 265 4.01 -10.99 -8.49
C ASN A 265 3.86 -11.44 -7.03
N LEU A 266 4.96 -11.76 -6.35
CA LEU A 266 4.98 -12.26 -4.97
C LEU A 266 5.87 -11.36 -4.12
N PRO A 267 5.31 -10.62 -3.13
CA PRO A 267 6.07 -9.72 -2.27
C PRO A 267 6.80 -10.52 -1.19
N LEU A 268 7.85 -11.23 -1.59
CA LEU A 268 8.66 -12.07 -0.70
C LEU A 268 9.77 -11.30 0.00
N PHE A 269 10.23 -10.20 -0.59
CA PHE A 269 11.37 -9.43 -0.09
C PHE A 269 11.26 -9.04 1.40
N PRO A 270 10.09 -8.64 1.93
CA PRO A 270 9.97 -8.39 3.35
C PRO A 270 10.27 -9.63 4.20
N LEU A 271 9.89 -10.82 3.76
CA LEU A 271 10.09 -12.05 4.53
C LEU A 271 11.55 -12.53 4.51
N LEU A 272 12.38 -12.02 3.59
CA LEU A 272 13.78 -12.38 3.46
C LEU A 272 14.72 -11.53 4.33
N GLN A 273 14.21 -10.53 5.04
CA GLN A 273 15.04 -9.67 5.87
C GLN A 273 15.65 -10.47 7.03
N PRO A 274 16.99 -10.51 7.20
CA PRO A 274 17.63 -11.32 8.24
C PRO A 274 17.17 -11.00 9.65
N SER A 275 16.77 -9.75 9.91
CA SER A 275 16.23 -9.29 11.19
C SER A 275 14.93 -9.99 11.59
N ARG A 276 14.15 -10.48 10.62
CA ARG A 276 12.84 -11.12 10.84
C ARG A 276 12.93 -12.61 11.16
N LYS A 277 14.10 -13.25 10.93
CA LYS A 277 14.37 -14.65 11.28
C LYS A 277 13.25 -15.61 10.84
N VAL A 278 12.75 -15.43 9.61
CA VAL A 278 11.68 -16.27 9.07
C VAL A 278 12.25 -17.64 8.68
N ASP A 279 11.68 -18.71 9.25
CA ASP A 279 12.08 -20.09 8.97
C ASP A 279 11.31 -20.72 7.80
N VAL A 280 10.02 -20.38 7.68
CA VAL A 280 9.09 -20.94 6.68
C VAL A 280 8.32 -19.82 6.01
N ILE A 281 8.29 -19.84 4.67
CA ILE A 281 7.48 -18.93 3.85
C ILE A 281 6.41 -19.76 3.13
N LEU A 282 5.15 -19.39 3.32
CA LEU A 282 4.03 -19.91 2.55
C LEU A 282 3.66 -18.91 1.46
N ALA A 283 4.09 -19.19 0.23
CA ALA A 283 3.80 -18.33 -0.92
C ALA A 283 2.49 -18.76 -1.59
N LEU A 284 1.57 -17.81 -1.74
CA LEU A 284 0.28 -18.02 -2.41
C LEU A 284 0.29 -17.30 -3.74
N ASP A 285 0.41 -18.06 -4.83
CA ASP A 285 0.32 -17.54 -6.19
C ASP A 285 -1.07 -17.84 -6.76
N ALA A 286 -1.81 -16.77 -7.09
CA ALA A 286 -3.16 -16.84 -7.64
C ALA A 286 -3.18 -16.58 -9.17
N VAL A 287 -2.05 -16.68 -9.86
CA VAL A 287 -1.99 -16.54 -11.31
C VAL A 287 -2.84 -17.63 -11.96
N LYS A 288 -3.79 -17.19 -12.80
CA LYS A 288 -4.56 -18.08 -13.66
C LYS A 288 -3.66 -18.60 -14.77
N ILE A 289 -3.16 -19.83 -14.62
CA ILE A 289 -2.46 -20.54 -15.69
C ILE A 289 -3.49 -20.78 -16.80
N GLN A 290 -3.42 -20.02 -17.90
CA GLN A 290 -4.09 -20.41 -19.12
C GLN A 290 -3.41 -21.70 -19.63
N PRO A 291 -4.15 -22.78 -19.90
CA PRO A 291 -3.55 -23.91 -20.58
C PRO A 291 -2.99 -23.42 -21.91
N ALA A 292 -1.74 -23.81 -22.22
CA ALA A 292 -1.12 -23.52 -23.50
C ALA A 292 -2.02 -24.00 -24.65
N PRO A 293 -2.08 -23.26 -25.77
CA PRO A 293 -2.88 -23.65 -26.93
C PRO A 293 -2.47 -25.01 -27.50
#